data_AF-A0A917BHW7-F1
#
_entry.id   AF-A0A917BHW7-F1
#
_cell.length_a   1.000
_cell.length_b   1.000
_cell.length_c   1.000
_cell.angle_alpha   90.00
_cell.angle_beta   90.00
_cell.angle_gamma   90.00
#
_symmetry.space_group_name_H-M   'P 1'
#
loop_
_entity.id
_entity.type
_entity.pdbx_description
1 polymer ?
#
loop_
_entity_poly.entity_id
_entity_poly.type
_entity_poly.pdbx_seq_one_letter_code
_entity_poly.pdbx_strand_id
1 'polypeptide(L)'
;MAKKDWAAKTSDVPEGARRQWRADRALRPPMRSPGRPEPSRAVQRQFWRLIATGITSAEAALKVGVSVPVGSRWFRHAGGMPSLSLAEPTGRYLSFEEREEIALLRAKKVGVREIARKIGRDPGTISRELRRNAATRRGQLEYRALVAQWKAQQASKRPKTARLVANDGLREYVQERLAGNVRRPDGSVVVGPEPPAWKGLNKPHRQDRRWATAWSPEQISHRLKVDFPDDESMRISHEAIYQSLFIQGRGALKRELVACLRTGRALRQPRARAQNRPQGHVTADVVFSERPAEADDRAVPGHWEGDLIIGTGRSAIGTIVERKSRSTLLVHLPRLDGWGEDPYVKNGPALGGYGAVAMNAALIASMTKLPEQLRKTLTWNRGKELSAHAQFALETGTKVFFADPHSPWQRPTNENTNGLLRQYFPKGTDLSRWSAEDLKAVALTLNNRPRKSLDWKTPAEVFNEQLQLLQQPGVATTD
;
A
#
# COMPACT_ATOMS: atom_id res chain seq x y z
N MET A 1 -25.03 -19.07 -68.61
CA MET A 1 -26.04 -20.08 -68.21
C MET A 1 -26.29 -19.98 -66.72
N ALA A 2 -27.42 -19.40 -66.32
CA ALA A 2 -27.83 -19.29 -64.92
C ALA A 2 -28.17 -20.69 -64.38
N LYS A 3 -27.52 -21.11 -63.29
CA LYS A 3 -28.07 -22.20 -62.46
C LYS A 3 -28.94 -21.57 -61.37
N LYS A 4 -30.24 -21.72 -61.60
CA LYS A 4 -31.34 -21.69 -60.64
C LYS A 4 -30.98 -22.56 -59.43
N ASP A 5 -31.06 -21.99 -58.23
CA ASP A 5 -31.78 -22.58 -57.11
C ASP A 5 -31.62 -21.71 -55.87
N TRP A 6 -32.56 -20.80 -55.70
CA TRP A 6 -32.74 -19.98 -54.50
C TRP A 6 -33.75 -20.63 -53.53
N ALA A 7 -34.11 -21.90 -53.77
CA ALA A 7 -35.19 -22.61 -53.10
C ALA A 7 -34.72 -23.73 -52.14
N ALA A 8 -33.41 -23.88 -51.90
CA ALA A 8 -32.93 -24.91 -50.97
C ALA A 8 -33.32 -24.56 -49.52
N LYS A 9 -34.28 -25.30 -48.96
CA LYS A 9 -34.70 -25.18 -47.56
C LYS A 9 -33.69 -25.92 -46.68
N THR A 10 -33.70 -25.64 -45.38
CA THR A 10 -32.79 -26.28 -44.40
C THR A 10 -32.95 -27.81 -44.32
N SER A 11 -34.02 -28.33 -44.94
CA SER A 11 -34.38 -29.72 -45.18
C SER A 11 -33.57 -30.43 -46.28
N ASP A 12 -32.61 -29.75 -46.93
CA ASP A 12 -31.92 -30.30 -48.11
C ASP A 12 -30.44 -30.63 -47.84
N VAL A 13 -29.96 -30.42 -46.61
CA VAL A 13 -28.57 -30.66 -46.17
C VAL A 13 -28.44 -32.02 -45.47
N PRO A 14 -27.39 -32.85 -45.61
CA PRO A 14 -27.30 -34.14 -44.93
C PRO A 14 -27.53 -34.08 -43.40
N GLU A 15 -28.24 -35.06 -42.84
CA GLU A 15 -28.79 -35.04 -41.47
C GLU A 15 -27.72 -34.84 -40.37
N GLY A 16 -26.51 -35.40 -40.56
CA GLY A 16 -25.36 -35.20 -39.67
C GLY A 16 -24.89 -33.74 -39.60
N ALA A 17 -24.95 -33.01 -40.71
CA ALA A 17 -24.63 -31.57 -40.74
C ALA A 17 -25.75 -30.72 -40.11
N ARG A 18 -27.02 -31.14 -40.21
CA ARG A 18 -28.15 -30.51 -39.50
C ARG A 18 -28.05 -30.69 -37.99
N ARG A 19 -27.64 -31.86 -37.48
CA ARG A 19 -27.42 -32.08 -36.04
C ARG A 19 -26.32 -31.17 -35.48
N GLN A 20 -25.18 -31.06 -36.18
CA GLN A 20 -24.09 -30.17 -35.79
C GLN A 20 -24.52 -28.69 -35.80
N TRP A 21 -25.23 -28.24 -36.85
CA TRP A 21 -25.74 -26.87 -36.97
C TRP A 21 -26.84 -26.53 -35.96
N ARG A 22 -27.74 -27.47 -35.67
CA ARG A 22 -28.77 -27.31 -34.62
C ARG A 22 -28.12 -27.26 -33.24
N ALA A 23 -27.13 -28.09 -32.96
CA ALA A 23 -26.36 -28.03 -31.71
C ALA A 23 -25.58 -26.71 -31.55
N ASP A 24 -24.98 -26.18 -32.64
CA ASP A 24 -24.25 -24.92 -32.64
C ASP A 24 -25.19 -23.68 -32.54
N ARG A 25 -26.41 -23.75 -33.09
CA ARG A 25 -27.43 -22.67 -33.02
C ARG A 25 -28.27 -22.67 -31.74
N ALA A 26 -28.53 -23.83 -31.12
CA ALA A 26 -29.50 -23.97 -30.03
C ALA A 26 -28.96 -23.63 -28.63
N LEU A 27 -27.65 -23.46 -28.43
CA LEU A 27 -27.06 -23.34 -27.09
C LEU A 27 -26.50 -21.96 -26.73
N ARG A 28 -26.70 -20.93 -27.56
CA ARG A 28 -26.16 -19.59 -27.27
C ARG A 28 -27.28 -18.55 -27.21
N PRO A 29 -27.57 -17.96 -26.04
CA PRO A 29 -28.48 -16.83 -25.99
C PRO A 29 -27.96 -15.71 -26.90
N PRO A 30 -28.85 -14.97 -27.58
CA PRO A 30 -28.46 -13.83 -28.40
C PRO A 30 -27.78 -12.77 -27.52
N MET A 31 -26.45 -12.66 -27.64
CA MET A 31 -25.70 -11.61 -26.95
C MET A 31 -25.74 -10.31 -27.77
N ARG A 32 -26.28 -9.25 -27.17
CA ARG A 32 -26.29 -7.90 -27.75
C ARG A 32 -24.87 -7.30 -27.67
N SER A 33 -24.37 -6.76 -28.78
CA SER A 33 -23.09 -6.03 -28.81
C SER A 33 -23.17 -4.77 -27.94
N PRO A 34 -22.18 -4.46 -27.08
CA PRO A 34 -22.25 -3.36 -26.11
C PRO A 34 -22.08 -1.94 -26.72
N GLY A 35 -22.26 -1.78 -28.03
CA GLY A 35 -22.00 -0.52 -28.74
C GLY A 35 -20.55 -0.39 -29.22
N ARG A 36 -19.99 0.84 -29.19
CA ARG A 36 -18.65 1.16 -29.73
C ARG A 36 -17.58 0.24 -29.13
N PRO A 37 -16.67 -0.33 -29.94
CA PRO A 37 -15.59 -1.17 -29.44
C PRO A 37 -14.72 -0.44 -28.41
N GLU A 38 -14.38 -1.11 -27.31
CA GLU A 38 -13.33 -0.61 -26.42
C GLU A 38 -11.99 -0.52 -27.19
N PRO A 39 -11.13 0.47 -26.91
CA PRO A 39 -9.80 0.51 -27.49
C PRO A 39 -9.04 -0.79 -27.21
N SER A 40 -8.20 -1.20 -28.18
CA SER A 40 -7.59 -2.53 -28.17
C SER A 40 -6.81 -2.80 -26.87
N ARG A 41 -6.76 -4.06 -26.43
CA ARG A 41 -5.94 -4.47 -25.28
C ARG A 41 -4.46 -4.13 -25.46
N ALA A 42 -3.96 -4.10 -26.69
CA ALA A 42 -2.59 -3.68 -26.99
C ALA A 42 -2.39 -2.19 -26.63
N VAL A 43 -3.32 -1.31 -27.03
CA VAL A 43 -3.30 0.11 -26.65
C VAL A 43 -3.39 0.27 -25.13
N GLN A 44 -4.28 -0.49 -24.46
CA GLN A 44 -4.38 -0.45 -23.00
C GLN A 44 -3.10 -0.96 -22.30
N ARG A 45 -2.44 -2.01 -22.81
CA ARG A 45 -1.14 -2.48 -22.30
C ARG A 45 -0.08 -1.41 -22.43
N GLN A 46 0.02 -0.80 -23.62
CA GLN A 46 1.01 0.24 -23.87
C GLN A 46 0.78 1.46 -22.97
N PHE A 47 -0.48 1.83 -22.74
CA PHE A 47 -0.85 2.86 -21.77
C PHE A 47 -0.26 2.53 -20.38
N TRP A 48 -0.50 1.32 -19.87
CA TRP A 48 0.00 0.91 -18.56
C TRP A 48 1.54 0.75 -18.50
N ARG A 49 2.19 0.35 -19.60
CA ARG A 49 3.66 0.32 -19.71
C ARG A 49 4.22 1.74 -19.58
N LEU A 50 3.64 2.71 -20.26
CA LEU A 50 4.01 4.12 -20.15
C LEU A 50 3.75 4.66 -18.74
N ILE A 51 2.59 4.36 -18.14
CA ILE A 51 2.32 4.72 -16.74
C ILE A 51 3.42 4.18 -15.81
N ALA A 52 3.90 2.95 -16.03
CA ALA A 52 4.95 2.36 -15.22
C ALA A 52 6.30 3.12 -15.30
N THR A 53 6.56 3.86 -16.39
CA THR A 53 7.75 4.72 -16.52
C THR A 53 7.63 6.05 -15.77
N GLY A 54 6.45 6.36 -15.19
CA GLY A 54 6.25 7.51 -14.31
C GLY A 54 5.57 8.72 -14.93
N ILE A 55 5.21 8.66 -16.22
CA ILE A 55 4.50 9.75 -16.91
C ILE A 55 3.04 9.86 -16.45
N THR A 56 2.39 10.99 -16.75
CA THR A 56 0.99 11.23 -16.37
C THR A 56 0.02 10.37 -17.17
N SER A 57 -1.20 10.18 -16.65
CA SER A 57 -2.28 9.53 -17.41
C SER A 57 -2.74 10.32 -18.63
N ALA A 58 -2.58 11.65 -18.62
CA ALA A 58 -2.87 12.49 -19.77
C ALA A 58 -1.84 12.29 -20.88
N GLU A 59 -0.55 12.36 -20.56
CA GLU A 59 0.54 12.11 -21.52
C GLU A 59 0.51 10.68 -22.05
N ALA A 60 0.28 9.69 -21.18
CA ALA A 60 0.16 8.30 -21.60
C ALA A 60 -1.02 8.09 -22.56
N ALA A 61 -2.14 8.79 -22.36
CA ALA A 61 -3.29 8.74 -23.26
C ALA A 61 -2.93 9.27 -24.66
N LEU A 62 -2.31 10.46 -24.71
CA LEU A 62 -1.88 11.07 -25.96
C LEU A 62 -0.90 10.18 -26.72
N LYS A 63 0.10 9.60 -26.03
CA LYS A 63 1.10 8.72 -26.64
C LYS A 63 0.53 7.43 -27.24
N VAL A 64 -0.59 6.93 -26.72
CA VAL A 64 -1.24 5.72 -27.26
C VAL A 64 -2.41 6.02 -28.20
N GLY A 65 -2.60 7.30 -28.55
CA GLY A 65 -3.64 7.73 -29.49
C GLY A 65 -5.07 7.66 -28.94
N VAL A 66 -5.26 7.81 -27.63
CA VAL A 66 -6.60 7.89 -27.01
C VAL A 66 -6.82 9.24 -26.34
N SER A 67 -8.07 9.66 -26.21
CA SER A 67 -8.38 10.94 -25.58
C SER A 67 -8.02 10.94 -24.09
N VAL A 68 -7.59 12.10 -23.58
CA VAL A 68 -7.22 12.29 -22.16
C VAL A 68 -8.32 11.84 -21.18
N PRO A 69 -9.62 12.10 -21.43
CA PRO A 69 -10.69 11.58 -20.57
C PRO A 69 -10.75 10.05 -20.52
N VAL A 70 -10.45 9.36 -21.62
CA VAL A 70 -10.43 7.88 -21.68
C VAL A 70 -9.27 7.33 -20.85
N GLY A 71 -8.05 7.84 -21.06
CA GLY A 71 -6.89 7.40 -20.27
C GLY A 71 -7.04 7.70 -18.77
N SER A 72 -7.61 8.86 -18.42
CA SER A 72 -7.91 9.22 -17.03
C SER A 72 -8.94 8.29 -16.40
N ARG A 73 -9.95 7.84 -17.17
CA ARG A 73 -10.94 6.86 -16.72
C ARG A 73 -10.30 5.49 -16.49
N TRP A 74 -9.46 5.02 -17.42
CA TRP A 74 -8.70 3.77 -17.24
C TRP A 74 -7.86 3.79 -15.97
N PHE A 75 -7.11 4.87 -15.75
CA PHE A 75 -6.28 5.02 -14.56
C PHE A 75 -7.11 5.01 -13.27
N ARG A 76 -8.20 5.79 -13.21
CA ARG A 76 -9.04 5.92 -12.01
C ARG A 76 -9.82 4.64 -11.69
N HIS A 77 -10.42 4.00 -12.70
CA HIS A 77 -11.21 2.77 -12.52
C HIS A 77 -10.34 1.60 -12.06
N ALA A 78 -9.10 1.53 -12.53
CA ALA A 78 -8.15 0.52 -12.12
C ALA A 78 -7.34 0.91 -10.87
N GLY A 79 -7.69 2.01 -10.20
CA GLY A 79 -7.05 2.39 -8.94
C GLY A 79 -5.59 2.84 -9.08
N GLY A 80 -5.17 3.24 -10.29
CA GLY A 80 -3.78 3.53 -10.63
C GLY A 80 -2.90 2.29 -10.83
N MET A 81 -3.51 1.11 -11.03
CA MET A 81 -2.82 -0.16 -11.27
C MET A 81 -3.24 -0.78 -12.59
N PRO A 82 -2.38 -1.57 -13.25
CA PRO A 82 -2.78 -2.29 -14.45
C PRO A 82 -3.90 -3.29 -14.14
N SER A 83 -5.07 -3.09 -14.75
CA SER A 83 -6.23 -3.99 -14.64
C SER A 83 -6.10 -5.27 -15.49
N LEU A 84 -4.94 -5.44 -16.15
CA LEU A 84 -4.69 -6.48 -17.15
C LEU A 84 -3.23 -6.87 -17.17
N SER A 85 -2.95 -8.10 -17.62
CA SER A 85 -1.57 -8.55 -17.82
C SER A 85 -0.89 -7.73 -18.90
N LEU A 86 0.27 -7.17 -18.56
CA LEU A 86 1.12 -6.41 -19.47
C LEU A 86 1.94 -7.31 -20.41
N ALA A 87 1.93 -8.63 -20.19
CA ALA A 87 2.51 -9.58 -21.13
C ALA A 87 1.68 -9.61 -22.42
N GLU A 88 2.37 -9.69 -23.56
CA GLU A 88 1.69 -9.94 -24.83
C GLU A 88 1.08 -11.35 -24.85
N PRO A 89 -0.01 -11.56 -25.61
CA PRO A 89 -0.53 -12.89 -25.83
C PRO A 89 0.57 -13.73 -26.49
N THR A 90 0.89 -14.87 -25.87
CA THR A 90 1.79 -15.86 -26.47
C THR A 90 1.26 -16.32 -27.82
N GLY A 91 2.14 -16.80 -28.70
CA GLY A 91 1.77 -17.35 -30.02
C GLY A 91 0.69 -18.44 -30.01
N ARG A 92 0.33 -19.00 -28.85
CA ARG A 92 -0.87 -19.85 -28.68
C ARG A 92 -2.20 -19.18 -29.10
N TYR A 93 -2.33 -17.85 -29.00
CA TYR A 93 -3.58 -17.14 -29.26
C TYR A 93 -3.50 -16.34 -30.56
N LEU A 94 -4.59 -16.33 -31.33
CA LEU A 94 -4.68 -15.51 -32.55
C LEU A 94 -4.60 -14.01 -32.20
N SER A 95 -3.86 -13.23 -32.99
CA SER A 95 -3.82 -11.77 -32.93
C SER A 95 -5.10 -11.16 -33.54
N PHE A 96 -5.22 -9.83 -33.46
CA PHE A 96 -6.33 -9.15 -34.13
C PHE A 96 -6.14 -9.16 -35.66
N GLU A 97 -4.92 -8.93 -36.14
CA GLU A 97 -4.56 -8.98 -37.57
C GLU A 97 -4.85 -10.37 -38.15
N GLU A 98 -4.49 -11.43 -37.43
CA GLU A 98 -4.81 -12.81 -37.85
C GLU A 98 -6.33 -13.03 -37.92
N ARG A 99 -7.12 -12.42 -37.02
CA ARG A 99 -8.58 -12.48 -37.08
C ARG A 99 -9.16 -11.69 -38.24
N GLU A 100 -8.55 -10.59 -38.64
CA GLU A 100 -8.92 -9.83 -39.85
C GLU A 100 -8.63 -10.64 -41.10
N GLU A 101 -7.45 -11.27 -41.19
CA GLU A 101 -7.09 -12.13 -42.31
C GLU A 101 -8.01 -13.34 -42.43
N ILE A 102 -8.36 -13.99 -41.30
CA ILE A 102 -9.39 -15.05 -41.26
C ILE A 102 -10.73 -14.52 -41.80
N ALA A 103 -11.14 -13.31 -41.44
CA ALA A 103 -12.40 -12.75 -41.90
C ALA A 103 -12.40 -12.48 -43.41
N LEU A 104 -11.32 -11.91 -43.94
CA LEU A 104 -11.15 -11.64 -45.38
C LEU A 104 -11.13 -12.93 -46.19
N LEU A 105 -10.32 -13.91 -45.79
CA LEU A 105 -10.22 -15.19 -46.48
C LEU A 105 -11.54 -15.98 -46.39
N ARG A 106 -12.25 -15.88 -45.26
CA ARG A 106 -13.57 -16.49 -45.12
C ARG A 106 -14.61 -15.84 -46.04
N ALA A 107 -14.57 -14.52 -46.19
CA ALA A 107 -15.43 -13.80 -47.14
C ALA A 107 -15.16 -14.20 -48.60
N LYS A 108 -13.88 -14.48 -48.93
CA LYS A 108 -13.45 -15.06 -50.21
C LYS A 108 -13.78 -16.55 -50.36
N LYS A 109 -14.51 -17.17 -49.41
CA LYS A 109 -14.89 -18.59 -49.39
C LYS A 109 -13.72 -19.58 -49.36
N VAL A 110 -12.56 -19.14 -48.87
CA VAL A 110 -11.37 -20.00 -48.71
C VAL A 110 -11.63 -21.06 -47.63
N GLY A 111 -11.16 -22.30 -47.85
CA GLY A 111 -11.31 -23.42 -46.93
C GLY A 111 -10.42 -23.31 -45.68
N VAL A 112 -10.86 -23.88 -44.55
CA VAL A 112 -10.18 -23.76 -43.24
C VAL A 112 -8.70 -24.17 -43.28
N ARG A 113 -8.36 -25.26 -43.99
CA ARG A 113 -6.97 -25.73 -44.11
C ARG A 113 -6.08 -24.78 -44.90
N GLU A 114 -6.64 -24.14 -45.92
CA GLU A 114 -5.90 -23.16 -46.74
C GLU A 114 -5.73 -21.84 -45.97
N ILE A 115 -6.75 -21.39 -45.22
CA ILE A 115 -6.62 -20.26 -44.29
C ILE A 115 -5.49 -20.52 -43.29
N ALA A 116 -5.47 -21.71 -42.69
CA ALA A 116 -4.42 -22.11 -41.77
C ALA A 116 -3.02 -22.03 -42.39
N ARG A 117 -2.85 -22.54 -43.62
CA ARG A 117 -1.57 -22.47 -44.34
C ARG A 117 -1.13 -21.04 -44.61
N LYS A 118 -2.05 -20.16 -45.04
CA LYS A 118 -1.76 -18.75 -45.36
C LYS A 118 -1.34 -17.94 -44.12
N ILE A 119 -1.91 -18.26 -42.95
CA ILE A 119 -1.63 -17.55 -41.69
C ILE A 119 -0.51 -18.25 -40.88
N GLY A 120 -0.04 -19.44 -41.31
CA GLY A 120 0.97 -20.21 -40.59
C GLY A 120 0.45 -20.81 -39.27
N ARG A 121 -0.82 -21.25 -39.24
CA ARG A 121 -1.50 -21.80 -38.06
C ARG A 121 -2.02 -23.21 -38.29
N ASP A 122 -2.21 -23.94 -37.20
CA ASP A 122 -2.88 -25.24 -37.22
C ASP A 122 -4.34 -25.11 -37.71
N PRO A 123 -4.82 -25.95 -38.65
CA PRO A 123 -6.21 -25.96 -39.12
C PRO A 123 -7.24 -26.10 -37.99
N GLY A 124 -6.91 -26.83 -36.92
CA GLY A 124 -7.75 -26.97 -35.73
C GLY A 124 -7.91 -25.65 -34.96
N THR A 125 -6.92 -24.76 -35.00
CA THR A 125 -7.01 -23.41 -34.42
C THR A 125 -8.00 -22.55 -35.18
N ILE A 126 -7.91 -22.50 -36.51
CA ILE A 126 -8.84 -21.75 -37.37
C ILE A 126 -10.27 -22.29 -37.25
N SER A 127 -10.42 -23.63 -37.28
CA SER A 127 -11.73 -24.29 -37.10
C SER A 127 -12.39 -23.91 -35.77
N ARG A 128 -11.63 -23.98 -34.66
CA ARG A 128 -12.12 -23.62 -33.32
C ARG A 128 -12.47 -22.13 -33.21
N GLU A 129 -11.67 -21.24 -33.79
CA GLU A 129 -11.95 -19.80 -33.81
C GLU A 129 -13.27 -19.50 -34.53
N LEU A 130 -13.44 -19.99 -35.76
CA LEU A 130 -14.65 -19.79 -36.56
C LEU A 130 -15.91 -20.35 -35.85
N ARG A 131 -15.79 -21.50 -35.16
CA ARG A 131 -16.91 -22.11 -34.41
C ARG A 131 -17.24 -21.37 -33.11
N ARG A 132 -16.23 -20.98 -32.34
CA ARG A 132 -16.41 -20.38 -31.00
C ARG A 132 -16.77 -18.90 -31.06
N ASN A 133 -16.21 -18.16 -32.01
CA ASN A 133 -16.20 -16.71 -32.00
C ASN A 133 -17.02 -16.06 -33.12
N ALA A 134 -17.65 -16.82 -34.04
CA ALA A 134 -18.61 -16.26 -34.99
C ALA A 134 -19.83 -15.64 -34.29
N ALA A 135 -20.38 -14.58 -34.85
CA ALA A 135 -21.52 -13.85 -34.32
C ALA A 135 -22.82 -14.34 -34.96
N THR A 136 -23.89 -14.46 -34.19
CA THR A 136 -25.23 -14.70 -34.74
C THR A 136 -25.90 -13.34 -34.92
N ARG A 137 -26.09 -12.90 -36.17
CA ARG A 137 -26.83 -11.67 -36.49
C ARG A 137 -27.93 -12.02 -37.48
N ARG A 138 -29.16 -11.60 -37.20
CA ARG A 138 -30.36 -11.93 -38.02
C ARG A 138 -30.51 -13.46 -38.27
N GLY A 139 -30.15 -14.28 -37.28
CA GLY A 139 -30.21 -15.74 -37.38
C GLY A 139 -29.10 -16.40 -38.20
N GLN A 140 -28.24 -15.65 -38.91
CA GLN A 140 -27.12 -16.20 -39.67
C GLN A 140 -25.80 -16.10 -38.87
N LEU A 141 -24.92 -17.09 -39.07
CA LEU A 141 -23.61 -17.17 -38.41
C LEU A 141 -22.58 -16.44 -39.28
N GLU A 142 -22.25 -15.20 -38.90
CA GLU A 142 -21.31 -14.33 -39.63
C GLU A 142 -20.03 -14.17 -38.80
N TYR A 143 -18.87 -14.39 -39.43
CA TYR A 143 -17.58 -14.18 -38.77
C TYR A 143 -17.09 -12.75 -39.00
N ARG A 144 -16.97 -11.97 -37.92
CA ARG A 144 -16.40 -10.62 -37.94
C ARG A 144 -15.24 -10.54 -36.98
N ALA A 145 -14.08 -10.07 -37.45
CA ALA A 145 -12.84 -10.00 -36.67
C ALA A 145 -13.02 -9.24 -35.34
N LEU A 146 -13.67 -8.08 -35.37
CA LEU A 146 -13.93 -7.27 -34.17
C LEU A 146 -14.77 -8.00 -33.11
N VAL A 147 -15.83 -8.69 -33.52
CA VAL A 147 -16.70 -9.43 -32.59
C VAL A 147 -15.98 -10.67 -32.07
N ALA A 148 -15.24 -11.36 -32.93
CA ALA A 148 -14.44 -12.52 -32.55
C ALA A 148 -13.36 -12.16 -31.53
N GLN A 149 -12.67 -11.04 -31.76
CA GLN A 149 -11.70 -10.45 -30.84
C GLN A 149 -12.34 -10.10 -29.49
N TRP A 150 -13.49 -9.43 -29.50
CA TRP A 150 -14.21 -9.08 -28.27
C TRP A 150 -14.61 -10.34 -27.48
N LYS A 151 -15.17 -11.36 -28.14
CA LYS A 151 -15.53 -12.64 -27.51
C LYS A 151 -14.34 -13.34 -26.89
N ALA A 152 -13.22 -13.42 -27.62
CA ALA A 152 -11.97 -13.98 -27.11
C ALA A 152 -11.49 -13.22 -25.86
N GLN A 153 -11.57 -11.88 -25.86
CA GLN A 153 -11.19 -11.05 -24.72
C GLN A 153 -12.14 -11.18 -23.52
N GLN A 154 -13.45 -11.40 -23.73
CA GLN A 154 -14.37 -11.67 -22.63
C GLN A 154 -14.10 -13.04 -22.01
N ALA A 155 -13.93 -14.08 -22.84
CA ALA A 155 -13.61 -15.43 -22.38
C ALA A 155 -12.26 -15.50 -21.66
N SER A 156 -11.29 -14.65 -22.02
CA SER A 156 -9.99 -14.61 -21.35
C SER A 156 -10.03 -14.00 -19.95
N LYS A 157 -11.10 -13.26 -19.57
CA LYS A 157 -11.17 -12.59 -18.27
C LYS A 157 -11.12 -13.57 -17.09
N ARG A 158 -11.54 -14.85 -17.28
CA ARG A 158 -11.53 -15.95 -16.30
C ARG A 158 -11.58 -15.43 -14.85
N PRO A 159 -12.66 -14.73 -14.45
CA PRO A 159 -12.72 -14.08 -13.16
C PRO A 159 -12.63 -15.15 -12.08
N LYS A 160 -11.64 -15.02 -11.19
CA LYS A 160 -11.54 -15.81 -9.97
C LYS A 160 -12.10 -14.98 -8.83
N THR A 161 -12.84 -15.61 -7.92
CA THR A 161 -13.23 -14.99 -6.66
C THR A 161 -11.98 -14.53 -5.93
N ALA A 162 -11.93 -13.26 -5.52
CA ALA A 162 -10.78 -12.74 -4.78
C ALA A 162 -10.68 -13.43 -3.41
N ARG A 163 -9.47 -13.71 -2.94
CA ARG A 163 -9.26 -14.42 -1.65
C ARG A 163 -9.98 -13.75 -0.47
N LEU A 164 -9.94 -12.42 -0.38
CA LEU A 164 -10.64 -11.66 0.67
C LEU A 164 -12.18 -11.70 0.56
N VAL A 165 -12.73 -12.05 -0.61
CA VAL A 165 -14.17 -12.29 -0.76
C VAL A 165 -14.53 -13.69 -0.28
N ALA A 166 -13.67 -14.67 -0.53
CA ALA A 166 -13.93 -16.07 -0.22
C ALA A 166 -13.59 -16.47 1.23
N ASN A 167 -12.65 -15.78 1.89
CA ASN A 167 -12.23 -16.07 3.25
C ASN A 167 -12.52 -14.87 4.16
N ASP A 168 -13.50 -15.04 5.05
CA ASP A 168 -13.99 -14.01 5.96
C ASP A 168 -12.99 -13.72 7.08
N GLY A 169 -12.40 -14.74 7.71
CA GLY A 169 -11.39 -14.57 8.76
C GLY A 169 -10.15 -13.82 8.27
N LEU A 170 -9.68 -14.12 7.06
CA LEU A 170 -8.59 -13.38 6.42
C LEU A 170 -8.99 -11.92 6.16
N ARG A 171 -10.22 -11.67 5.70
CA ARG A 171 -10.73 -10.31 5.47
C ARG A 171 -10.82 -9.53 6.77
N GLU A 172 -11.32 -10.14 7.84
CA GLU A 172 -11.43 -9.53 9.16
C GLU A 172 -10.04 -9.18 9.71
N TYR A 173 -9.08 -10.11 9.67
CA TYR A 173 -7.71 -9.84 10.07
C TYR A 173 -7.10 -8.67 9.30
N VAL A 174 -7.26 -8.65 7.96
CA VAL A 174 -6.75 -7.55 7.13
C VAL A 174 -7.42 -6.23 7.51
N GLN A 175 -8.74 -6.19 7.70
CA GLN A 175 -9.46 -4.97 8.11
C GLN A 175 -9.03 -4.50 9.50
N GLU A 176 -8.87 -5.40 10.45
CA GLU A 176 -8.45 -5.08 11.82
C GLU A 176 -7.02 -4.53 11.84
N ARG A 177 -6.08 -5.13 11.11
CA ARG A 177 -4.70 -4.61 11.04
C ARG A 177 -4.58 -3.30 10.26
N LEU A 178 -5.48 -3.03 9.31
CA LEU A 178 -5.54 -1.75 8.59
C LEU A 178 -6.19 -0.63 9.41
N ALA A 179 -7.37 -0.91 9.98
CA ALA A 179 -8.30 0.09 10.48
C ALA A 179 -8.91 -0.24 11.85
N GLY A 180 -8.35 -1.23 12.56
CA GLY A 180 -8.70 -1.54 13.94
C GLY A 180 -8.43 -0.35 14.85
N ASN A 181 -9.15 -0.31 15.97
CA ASN A 181 -9.09 0.83 16.88
C ASN A 181 -7.78 0.85 17.68
N VAL A 182 -7.35 2.06 18.04
CA VAL A 182 -6.30 2.25 19.05
C VAL A 182 -6.88 1.86 20.41
N ARG A 183 -6.12 1.11 21.22
CA ARG A 183 -6.54 0.66 22.54
C ARG A 183 -5.55 1.12 23.61
N ARG A 184 -6.07 1.45 24.78
CA ARG A 184 -5.26 1.64 26.00
C ARG A 184 -4.73 0.28 26.50
N PRO A 185 -3.74 0.28 27.41
CA PRO A 185 -3.23 -0.96 28.02
C PRO A 185 -4.30 -1.81 28.72
N ASP A 186 -5.38 -1.20 29.22
CA ASP A 186 -6.53 -1.89 29.83
C ASP A 186 -7.50 -2.50 28.80
N GLY A 187 -7.24 -2.34 27.49
CA GLY A 187 -8.07 -2.84 26.40
C GLY A 187 -9.18 -1.88 25.94
N SER A 188 -9.43 -0.78 26.67
CA SER A 188 -10.43 0.22 26.31
C SER A 188 -10.09 0.91 24.98
N VAL A 189 -11.12 1.21 24.19
CA VAL A 189 -10.95 1.85 22.87
C VAL A 189 -10.73 3.35 23.03
N VAL A 190 -9.73 3.88 22.33
CA VAL A 190 -9.48 5.32 22.20
C VAL A 190 -10.01 5.78 20.85
N VAL A 191 -10.99 6.68 20.89
CA VAL A 191 -11.70 7.16 19.69
C VAL A 191 -10.78 7.98 18.77
N GLY A 192 -9.85 8.75 19.35
CA GLY A 192 -9.02 9.71 18.62
C GLY A 192 -9.85 10.86 18.02
N PRO A 193 -9.28 11.66 17.11
CA PRO A 193 -10.01 12.77 16.50
C PRO A 193 -10.97 12.30 15.41
N GLU A 194 -12.06 13.03 15.22
CA GLU A 194 -12.98 12.81 14.10
C GLU A 194 -12.35 13.33 12.79
N PRO A 195 -12.06 12.45 11.81
CA PRO A 195 -11.51 12.88 10.53
C PRO A 195 -12.59 13.51 9.64
N PRO A 196 -12.21 14.37 8.69
CA PRO A 196 -13.14 14.83 7.66
C PRO A 196 -13.63 13.65 6.81
N ALA A 197 -14.88 13.73 6.35
CA ALA A 197 -15.48 12.73 5.47
C ALA A 197 -14.60 12.49 4.23
N TRP A 198 -14.40 11.21 3.87
CA TRP A 198 -13.52 10.85 2.77
C TRP A 198 -14.17 11.15 1.41
N LYS A 199 -13.69 12.20 0.74
CA LYS A 199 -14.22 12.68 -0.55
C LYS A 199 -13.67 11.94 -1.79
N GLY A 200 -13.12 10.73 -1.62
CA GLY A 200 -12.47 10.01 -2.73
C GLY A 200 -11.06 10.53 -3.10
N LEU A 201 -10.51 11.44 -2.30
CA LEU A 201 -9.21 12.09 -2.52
C LEU A 201 -8.14 11.52 -1.59
N ASN A 202 -6.89 11.93 -1.80
CA ASN A 202 -5.80 11.61 -0.89
C ASN A 202 -6.12 12.12 0.52
N LYS A 203 -5.54 11.49 1.53
CA LYS A 203 -5.67 11.93 2.92
C LYS A 203 -5.23 13.39 3.09
N PRO A 204 -5.83 14.13 4.04
CA PRO A 204 -5.42 15.49 4.32
C PRO A 204 -3.98 15.52 4.87
N HIS A 205 -3.20 16.49 4.38
CA HIS A 205 -1.80 16.66 4.81
C HIS A 205 -1.69 17.30 6.19
N ARG A 206 -2.57 18.26 6.51
CA ARG A 206 -2.52 19.07 7.74
C ARG A 206 -3.85 19.14 8.51
N GLN A 207 -4.58 18.03 8.56
CA GLN A 207 -5.82 17.91 9.33
C GLN A 207 -5.83 16.57 10.04
N ASP A 208 -6.68 16.48 11.06
CA ASP A 208 -6.88 15.29 11.85
C ASP A 208 -7.22 14.05 10.99
N ARG A 209 -6.83 12.89 11.51
CA ARG A 209 -6.97 11.60 10.84
C ARG A 209 -7.44 10.58 11.86
N ARG A 210 -8.24 9.62 11.39
CA ARG A 210 -8.66 8.48 12.21
C ARG A 210 -7.46 7.79 12.82
N TRP A 211 -7.49 7.60 14.13
CA TRP A 211 -6.57 6.73 14.82
C TRP A 211 -6.92 5.27 14.52
N ALA A 212 -5.91 4.52 14.07
CA ALA A 212 -6.06 3.13 13.69
C ALA A 212 -4.77 2.35 13.95
N THR A 213 -4.86 1.02 13.97
CA THR A 213 -3.69 0.10 13.90
C THR A 213 -2.76 0.47 12.74
N ALA A 214 -3.34 0.82 11.59
CA ALA A 214 -2.67 1.46 10.45
C ALA A 214 -1.50 0.65 9.85
N TRP A 215 -1.52 -0.69 9.92
CA TRP A 215 -0.48 -1.52 9.30
C TRP A 215 -0.49 -1.36 7.79
N SER A 216 0.66 -1.51 7.15
CA SER A 216 0.74 -1.53 5.69
C SER A 216 0.33 -2.91 5.15
N PRO A 217 -0.17 -3.00 3.91
CA PRO A 217 -0.40 -4.28 3.26
C PRO A 217 0.81 -5.22 3.25
N GLU A 218 2.03 -4.68 3.16
CA GLU A 218 3.29 -5.46 3.25
C GLU A 218 3.45 -6.04 4.66
N GLN A 219 3.28 -5.21 5.70
CA GLN A 219 3.31 -5.64 7.11
C GLN A 219 2.32 -6.77 7.37
N ILE A 220 1.07 -6.63 6.91
CA ILE A 220 0.01 -7.62 7.09
C ILE A 220 0.35 -8.92 6.38
N SER A 221 0.76 -8.87 5.10
CA SER A 221 1.08 -10.05 4.29
C SER A 221 2.21 -10.90 4.88
N HIS A 222 3.23 -10.25 5.44
CA HIS A 222 4.33 -10.95 6.10
C HIS A 222 3.95 -11.44 7.50
N ARG A 223 3.22 -10.63 8.28
CA ARG A 223 2.84 -11.01 9.63
C ARG A 223 1.86 -12.19 9.68
N LEU A 224 0.98 -12.34 8.69
CA LEU A 224 0.09 -13.50 8.56
C LEU A 224 0.83 -14.85 8.58
N LYS A 225 2.07 -14.89 8.08
CA LYS A 225 2.89 -16.12 8.10
C LYS A 225 3.42 -16.45 9.50
N VAL A 226 3.60 -15.44 10.34
CA VAL A 226 4.09 -15.57 11.72
C VAL A 226 2.93 -15.91 12.64
N ASP A 227 1.80 -15.18 12.50
CA ASP A 227 0.63 -15.39 13.36
C ASP A 227 -0.10 -16.71 13.05
N PHE A 228 -0.02 -17.19 11.80
CA PHE A 228 -0.68 -18.41 11.36
C PHE A 228 0.30 -19.29 10.55
N PRO A 229 1.33 -19.90 11.19
CA PRO A 229 2.38 -20.63 10.47
C PRO A 229 1.84 -21.82 9.68
N ASP A 230 0.83 -22.53 10.21
CA ASP A 230 0.32 -23.78 9.64
C ASP A 230 -0.96 -23.60 8.81
N ASP A 231 -1.52 -22.38 8.73
CA ASP A 231 -2.74 -22.09 7.96
C ASP A 231 -2.42 -21.39 6.62
N GLU A 232 -2.42 -22.15 5.54
CA GLU A 232 -2.24 -21.63 4.18
C GLU A 232 -3.40 -20.76 3.69
N SER A 233 -4.60 -20.92 4.26
CA SER A 233 -5.78 -20.13 3.90
C SER A 233 -5.60 -18.65 4.27
N MET A 234 -4.76 -18.38 5.28
CA MET A 234 -4.40 -17.05 5.76
C MET A 234 -3.30 -16.38 4.91
N ARG A 235 -2.85 -16.99 3.81
CA ARG A 235 -1.83 -16.39 2.94
C ARG A 235 -2.45 -15.41 1.95
N ILE A 236 -1.90 -14.22 1.86
CA ILE A 236 -2.25 -13.26 0.80
C ILE A 236 -1.04 -12.39 0.48
N SER A 237 -0.86 -12.03 -0.80
CA SER A 237 0.16 -11.07 -1.19
C SER A 237 -0.29 -9.64 -0.85
N HIS A 238 0.66 -8.80 -0.43
CA HIS A 238 0.37 -7.38 -0.21
C HIS A 238 -0.18 -6.68 -1.45
N GLU A 239 0.18 -7.13 -2.66
CA GLU A 239 -0.37 -6.63 -3.92
C GLU A 239 -1.87 -6.96 -4.07
N ALA A 240 -2.32 -8.14 -3.62
CA ALA A 240 -3.73 -8.49 -3.63
C ALA A 240 -4.54 -7.61 -2.66
N ILE A 241 -3.98 -7.28 -1.48
CA ILE A 241 -4.60 -6.33 -0.54
C ILE A 241 -4.67 -4.93 -1.18
N TYR A 242 -3.59 -4.43 -1.80
CA TYR A 242 -3.61 -3.16 -2.52
C TYR A 242 -4.66 -3.15 -3.65
N GLN A 243 -4.77 -4.25 -4.40
CA GLN A 243 -5.79 -4.41 -5.45
C GLN A 243 -7.22 -4.30 -4.90
N SER A 244 -7.50 -4.93 -3.76
CA SER A 244 -8.81 -4.79 -3.09
C SER A 244 -9.08 -3.37 -2.58
N LEU A 245 -8.05 -2.63 -2.13
CA LEU A 245 -8.21 -1.25 -1.67
C LEU A 245 -8.42 -0.24 -2.82
N PHE A 246 -7.70 -0.39 -3.92
CA PHE A 246 -7.67 0.61 -4.99
C PHE A 246 -8.63 0.31 -6.15
N ILE A 247 -8.94 -0.96 -6.43
CA ILE A 247 -9.80 -1.37 -7.55
C ILE A 247 -11.23 -1.58 -7.04
N GLN A 248 -12.10 -0.62 -7.30
CA GLN A 248 -13.49 -0.62 -6.83
C GLN A 248 -14.27 -1.89 -7.22
N GLY A 249 -14.03 -2.45 -8.40
CA GLY A 249 -14.72 -3.66 -8.89
C GLY A 249 -14.24 -4.99 -8.30
N ARG A 250 -13.20 -5.01 -7.44
CA ARG A 250 -12.72 -6.26 -6.82
C ARG A 250 -13.45 -6.65 -5.54
N GLY A 251 -14.12 -5.70 -4.88
CA GLY A 251 -14.83 -5.95 -3.62
C GLY A 251 -13.92 -6.33 -2.43
N ALA A 252 -14.55 -6.83 -1.37
CA ALA A 252 -14.00 -7.21 -0.05
C ALA A 252 -13.57 -6.08 0.89
N LEU A 253 -12.96 -4.99 0.41
CA LEU A 253 -12.53 -3.89 1.27
C LEU A 253 -13.19 -2.59 0.85
N LYS A 254 -13.63 -1.79 1.83
CA LYS A 254 -14.12 -0.43 1.57
C LYS A 254 -12.97 0.45 1.10
N ARG A 255 -13.22 1.26 0.07
CA ARG A 255 -12.18 2.12 -0.53
C ARG A 255 -11.64 3.18 0.43
N GLU A 256 -12.45 3.62 1.39
CA GLU A 256 -12.06 4.59 2.43
C GLU A 256 -10.89 4.13 3.29
N LEU A 257 -10.66 2.82 3.41
CA LEU A 257 -9.55 2.23 4.19
C LEU A 257 -8.18 2.65 3.66
N VAL A 258 -8.08 3.18 2.42
CA VAL A 258 -6.85 3.80 1.93
C VAL A 258 -6.39 4.96 2.83
N ALA A 259 -7.28 5.64 3.55
CA ALA A 259 -6.95 6.72 4.46
C ALA A 259 -6.09 6.26 5.65
N CYS A 260 -6.20 4.99 6.05
CA CYS A 260 -5.39 4.36 7.10
C CYS A 260 -3.96 4.03 6.63
N LEU A 261 -3.68 4.09 5.33
CA LEU A 261 -2.33 3.85 4.81
C LEU A 261 -1.40 5.04 5.11
N ARG A 262 -0.11 4.73 5.34
CA ARG A 262 0.95 5.73 5.61
C ARG A 262 0.99 6.89 4.61
N THR A 263 0.77 6.65 3.32
CA THR A 263 0.72 7.73 2.32
C THR A 263 -0.70 8.23 2.07
N GLY A 264 -1.72 7.45 2.43
CA GLY A 264 -3.14 7.78 2.27
C GLY A 264 -3.57 8.18 0.88
N ARG A 265 -2.92 7.62 -0.16
CA ARG A 265 -3.24 7.94 -1.54
C ARG A 265 -4.57 7.28 -1.91
N ALA A 266 -5.44 7.98 -2.64
CA ALA A 266 -6.69 7.42 -3.15
C ALA A 266 -6.52 6.54 -4.41
N LEU A 267 -5.38 6.72 -5.09
CA LEU A 267 -4.95 5.96 -6.26
C LEU A 267 -3.47 5.61 -6.09
N ARG A 268 -3.07 4.45 -6.59
CA ARG A 268 -1.66 4.10 -6.67
C ARG A 268 -0.95 5.04 -7.64
N GLN A 269 0.30 5.38 -7.31
CA GLN A 269 1.17 6.13 -8.19
C GLN A 269 2.31 5.22 -8.67
N PRO A 270 2.79 5.38 -9.90
CA PRO A 270 3.95 4.66 -10.40
C PRO A 270 5.18 4.86 -9.51
N ARG A 271 6.02 3.82 -9.40
CA ARG A 271 7.27 3.89 -8.62
C ARG A 271 8.26 4.88 -9.22
N ALA A 272 8.45 4.87 -10.55
CA ALA A 272 9.38 5.77 -11.24
C ALA A 272 9.06 7.25 -10.98
N ARG A 273 7.78 7.63 -10.91
CA ARG A 273 7.37 8.98 -10.54
C ARG A 273 7.81 9.38 -9.12
N ALA A 274 7.90 8.42 -8.20
CA ALA A 274 8.41 8.68 -6.86
C ALA A 274 9.94 8.87 -6.84
N GLN A 275 10.66 8.22 -7.77
CA GLN A 275 12.12 8.34 -7.94
C GLN A 275 12.52 9.65 -8.65
N ASN A 276 11.69 10.15 -9.58
CA ASN A 276 11.92 11.43 -10.27
C ASN A 276 11.72 12.68 -9.39
N ARG A 277 11.46 12.52 -8.09
CA ARG A 277 11.60 13.65 -7.17
C ARG A 277 13.08 13.71 -6.80
N PRO A 278 13.83 14.75 -7.19
CA PRO A 278 15.18 14.93 -6.69
C PRO A 278 15.12 14.92 -5.17
N GLN A 279 15.65 13.88 -4.55
CA GLN A 279 15.97 13.92 -3.14
C GLN A 279 17.19 14.82 -3.03
N GLY A 280 17.12 15.84 -2.18
CA GLY A 280 18.22 16.77 -1.97
C GLY A 280 19.53 16.03 -1.76
N HIS A 281 20.60 16.59 -2.32
CA HIS A 281 21.96 16.07 -2.23
C HIS A 281 22.30 15.72 -0.78
N VAL A 282 22.66 14.45 -0.55
CA VAL A 282 23.37 14.05 0.68
C VAL A 282 24.81 14.49 0.45
N THR A 283 25.23 15.58 1.08
CA THR A 283 26.64 15.96 1.16
C THR A 283 27.39 14.89 1.94
N ALA A 284 28.54 14.45 1.41
CA ALA A 284 29.28 13.27 1.87
C ALA A 284 30.14 13.51 3.12
N ASP A 285 30.08 14.70 3.73
CA ASP A 285 31.03 15.07 4.77
C ASP A 285 30.30 15.43 6.07
N VAL A 286 30.64 14.71 7.15
CA VAL A 286 30.99 15.21 8.50
C VAL A 286 30.84 14.06 9.51
N VAL A 287 31.95 13.78 10.21
CA VAL A 287 32.25 12.60 11.03
C VAL A 287 31.68 12.72 12.45
N PHE A 288 31.37 11.56 13.02
CA PHE A 288 30.58 11.22 14.22
C PHE A 288 31.51 10.83 15.39
N SER A 289 32.32 11.74 15.93
CA SER A 289 33.57 11.34 16.64
C SER A 289 33.53 11.09 18.16
N GLU A 290 32.38 11.04 18.84
CA GLU A 290 32.37 10.87 20.32
C GLU A 290 31.43 9.79 20.87
N ARG A 291 30.77 9.02 20.01
CA ARG A 291 29.85 7.95 20.46
C ARG A 291 30.58 6.61 20.64
N PRO A 292 30.21 5.78 21.64
CA PRO A 292 30.71 4.40 21.72
C PRO A 292 30.34 3.60 20.46
N ALA A 293 31.30 2.88 19.88
CA ALA A 293 31.11 2.09 18.66
C ALA A 293 29.97 1.06 18.77
N GLU A 294 29.74 0.50 19.97
CA GLU A 294 28.65 -0.43 20.27
C GLU A 294 27.25 0.11 19.92
N ALA A 295 27.10 1.44 19.91
CA ALA A 295 25.83 2.05 19.62
C ALA A 295 25.52 2.04 18.12
N ASP A 296 26.52 2.05 17.23
CA ASP A 296 26.33 2.20 15.78
C ASP A 296 25.74 0.98 15.11
N ASP A 297 26.13 -0.20 15.56
CA ASP A 297 25.65 -1.47 15.03
C ASP A 297 24.24 -1.84 15.50
N ARG A 298 23.66 -1.05 16.42
CA ARG A 298 22.32 -1.26 17.00
C ARG A 298 22.17 -2.64 17.66
N ALA A 299 23.29 -3.27 18.00
CA ALA A 299 23.36 -4.62 18.53
C ALA A 299 23.08 -4.67 20.04
N VAL A 300 23.36 -3.57 20.74
CA VAL A 300 23.24 -3.47 22.19
C VAL A 300 21.94 -2.74 22.57
N PRO A 301 21.10 -3.30 23.46
CA PRO A 301 19.90 -2.62 23.93
C PRO A 301 20.25 -1.47 24.88
N GLY A 302 19.34 -0.50 24.97
CA GLY A 302 19.45 0.62 25.91
C GLY A 302 20.12 1.88 25.36
N HIS A 303 20.34 1.92 24.04
CA HIS A 303 20.68 3.15 23.33
C HIS A 303 19.41 3.75 22.71
N TRP A 304 19.13 5.01 23.06
CA TRP A 304 17.92 5.70 22.69
C TRP A 304 18.22 6.88 21.76
N GLU A 305 17.33 7.14 20.80
CA GLU A 305 17.29 8.35 20.01
C GLU A 305 16.06 9.16 20.40
N GLY A 306 16.25 10.46 20.64
CA GLY A 306 15.20 11.35 21.10
C GLY A 306 15.01 12.59 20.21
N ASP A 307 13.76 13.07 20.12
CA ASP A 307 13.35 14.19 19.27
C ASP A 307 12.02 14.79 19.74
N LEU A 308 11.63 15.92 19.16
CA LEU A 308 10.35 16.58 19.41
C LEU A 308 9.47 16.59 18.16
N ILE A 309 8.22 16.15 18.32
CA ILE A 309 7.17 16.39 17.35
C ILE A 309 6.43 17.66 17.75
N ILE A 310 6.60 18.72 16.96
CA ILE A 310 5.92 20.01 17.17
C ILE A 310 4.57 20.07 16.43
N GLY A 311 3.58 20.64 17.11
CA GLY A 311 2.23 20.96 16.62
C GLY A 311 1.95 22.46 16.54
N THR A 312 0.69 22.82 16.33
CA THR A 312 0.24 24.23 16.38
C THR A 312 0.15 24.74 17.81
N GLY A 313 0.09 26.06 17.98
CA GLY A 313 -0.04 26.66 19.32
C GLY A 313 1.09 26.26 20.27
N ARG A 314 2.31 26.07 19.73
CA ARG A 314 3.51 25.65 20.45
C ARG A 314 3.30 24.40 21.33
N SER A 315 2.43 23.50 20.89
CA SER A 315 2.30 22.18 21.49
C SER A 315 3.41 21.27 20.98
N ALA A 316 3.85 20.32 21.81
CA ALA A 316 4.88 19.36 21.45
C ALA A 316 4.63 18.00 22.13
N ILE A 317 5.20 16.95 21.53
CA ILE A 317 5.30 15.62 22.11
C ILE A 317 6.76 15.21 22.04
N GLY A 318 7.35 14.82 23.16
CA GLY A 318 8.67 14.22 23.19
C GLY A 318 8.61 12.78 22.66
N THR A 319 9.61 12.39 21.88
CA THR A 319 9.70 11.05 21.29
C THR A 319 11.03 10.45 21.67
N ILE A 320 11.00 9.23 22.22
CA ILE A 320 12.21 8.47 22.54
C ILE A 320 12.07 7.09 21.91
N VAL A 321 13.07 6.67 21.15
CA VAL A 321 13.04 5.39 20.41
C VAL A 321 14.31 4.59 20.69
N GLU A 322 14.14 3.36 21.16
CA GLU A 322 15.25 2.44 21.41
C GLU A 322 15.81 1.90 20.08
N ARG A 323 17.13 1.93 19.88
CA ARG A 323 17.74 1.68 18.57
C ARG A 323 17.65 0.23 18.12
N LYS A 324 17.65 -0.75 19.03
CA LYS A 324 17.62 -2.18 18.70
C LYS A 324 16.19 -2.65 18.38
N SER A 325 15.29 -2.58 19.35
CA SER A 325 13.88 -2.99 19.31
C SER A 325 12.99 -2.01 18.55
N ARG A 326 13.38 -0.74 18.41
CA ARG A 326 12.50 0.34 17.89
C ARG A 326 11.30 0.63 18.79
N SER A 327 11.34 0.17 20.04
CA SER A 327 10.34 0.49 21.04
C SER A 327 10.29 2.01 21.22
N THR A 328 9.09 2.56 21.09
CA THR A 328 8.84 4.00 21.09
C THR A 328 8.10 4.38 22.36
N LEU A 329 8.60 5.41 23.03
CA LEU A 329 7.94 6.09 24.13
C LEU A 329 7.55 7.50 23.69
N LEU A 330 6.33 7.90 24.05
CA LEU A 330 5.82 9.25 23.83
C LEU A 330 5.75 9.97 25.18
N VAL A 331 6.45 11.09 25.26
CA VAL A 331 6.55 11.91 26.45
C VAL A 331 5.53 13.03 26.34
N HIS A 332 4.58 13.03 27.28
CA HIS A 332 3.53 14.04 27.37
C HIS A 332 4.10 15.35 27.92
N LEU A 333 3.86 16.44 27.20
CA LEU A 333 4.36 17.78 27.53
C LEU A 333 3.18 18.76 27.61
N PRO A 334 2.45 18.78 28.75
CA PRO A 334 1.31 19.67 28.93
C PRO A 334 1.77 21.13 29.01
N ARG A 335 0.88 22.04 28.67
CA ARG A 335 1.08 23.47 28.93
C ARG A 335 1.20 23.70 30.43
N LEU A 336 2.05 24.64 30.82
CA LEU A 336 2.24 25.06 32.20
C LEU A 336 1.23 26.16 32.56
N ASP A 337 1.04 26.38 33.86
CA ASP A 337 0.19 27.44 34.39
C ASP A 337 0.63 28.82 33.86
N GLY A 338 -0.33 29.71 33.62
CA GLY A 338 -0.09 31.00 32.97
C GLY A 338 0.02 30.96 31.44
N TRP A 339 -0.11 29.78 30.80
CA TRP A 339 -0.08 29.71 29.34
C TRP A 339 -1.27 30.43 28.70
N GLY A 340 -0.97 31.47 27.91
CA GLY A 340 -1.98 32.20 27.13
C GLY A 340 -2.67 33.32 27.88
N GLU A 341 -2.29 33.59 29.14
CA GLU A 341 -2.72 34.78 29.88
C GLU A 341 -2.07 36.04 29.29
N ASP A 342 -0.75 35.98 29.03
CA ASP A 342 -0.01 37.04 28.37
C ASP A 342 0.33 36.71 26.91
N PRO A 343 0.42 37.73 26.02
CA PRO A 343 0.95 37.57 24.69
C PRO A 343 2.37 36.97 24.70
N TYR A 344 2.67 36.14 23.71
CA TYR A 344 4.00 35.53 23.62
C TYR A 344 5.11 36.57 23.46
N VAL A 345 6.10 36.52 24.36
CA VAL A 345 7.34 37.29 24.28
C VAL A 345 8.51 36.37 23.90
N LYS A 346 9.32 36.78 22.92
CA LYS A 346 10.54 36.04 22.52
C LYS A 346 11.51 35.98 23.71
N ASN A 347 11.96 34.77 24.06
CA ASN A 347 12.75 34.47 25.27
C ASN A 347 12.01 34.68 26.61
N GLY A 348 10.68 34.82 26.59
CA GLY A 348 9.85 34.76 27.79
C GLY A 348 9.78 33.35 28.40
N PRO A 349 9.05 33.18 29.52
CA PRO A 349 8.93 31.90 30.20
C PRO A 349 8.39 30.82 29.26
N ALA A 350 9.00 29.64 29.30
CA ALA A 350 8.71 28.54 28.38
C ALA A 350 7.46 27.74 28.80
N LEU A 351 6.32 28.41 28.91
CA LEU A 351 5.06 27.87 29.42
C LEU A 351 4.38 26.86 28.48
N GLY A 352 4.92 26.65 27.27
CA GLY A 352 4.36 25.73 26.28
C GLY A 352 4.57 24.24 26.58
N GLY A 353 5.19 23.90 27.71
CA GLY A 353 5.37 22.51 28.16
C GLY A 353 6.67 21.83 27.72
N TYR A 354 7.37 22.37 26.72
CA TYR A 354 8.61 21.80 26.18
C TYR A 354 9.85 22.68 26.43
N GLY A 355 9.78 23.61 27.39
CA GLY A 355 10.95 24.30 27.91
C GLY A 355 11.92 23.34 28.61
N ALA A 356 13.18 23.76 28.79
CA ALA A 356 14.24 22.89 29.31
C ALA A 356 13.88 22.17 30.63
N VAL A 357 13.27 22.88 31.58
CA VAL A 357 12.90 22.33 32.90
C VAL A 357 11.78 21.30 32.77
N ALA A 358 10.66 21.68 32.15
CA ALA A 358 9.50 20.80 31.98
C ALA A 358 9.83 19.56 31.13
N MET A 359 10.61 19.74 30.06
CA MET A 359 11.07 18.66 29.21
C MET A 359 11.96 17.70 29.98
N ASN A 360 12.93 18.21 30.75
CA ASN A 360 13.82 17.38 31.54
C ASN A 360 13.05 16.55 32.58
N ALA A 361 12.17 17.19 33.35
CA ALA A 361 11.33 16.50 34.33
C ALA A 361 10.49 15.37 33.69
N ALA A 362 9.87 15.65 32.53
CA ALA A 362 9.06 14.66 31.82
C ALA A 362 9.91 13.51 31.24
N LEU A 363 11.13 13.79 30.77
CA LEU A 363 12.08 12.78 30.30
C LEU A 363 12.59 11.90 31.44
N ILE A 364 12.97 12.49 32.58
CA ILE A 364 13.39 11.77 33.78
C ILE A 364 12.28 10.81 34.20
N ALA A 365 11.05 11.30 34.37
CA ALA A 365 9.90 10.50 34.78
C ALA A 365 9.54 9.37 33.78
N SER A 366 9.95 9.50 32.51
CA SER A 366 9.75 8.47 31.49
C SER A 366 10.87 7.43 31.52
N MET A 367 12.12 7.87 31.66
CA MET A 367 13.30 7.02 31.64
C MET A 367 13.44 6.21 32.93
N THR A 368 13.16 6.77 34.10
CA THR A 368 13.27 6.06 35.39
C THR A 368 12.35 4.85 35.52
N LYS A 369 11.29 4.76 34.69
CA LYS A 369 10.42 3.57 34.59
C LYS A 369 11.09 2.37 33.93
N LEU A 370 12.20 2.59 33.24
CA LEU A 370 12.95 1.54 32.56
C LEU A 370 14.00 0.94 33.52
N PRO A 371 14.33 -0.35 33.38
CA PRO A 371 15.48 -0.94 34.07
C PRO A 371 16.76 -0.16 33.75
N GLU A 372 17.65 -0.03 34.73
CA GLU A 372 18.92 0.72 34.61
C GLU A 372 19.78 0.18 33.47
N GLN A 373 19.77 -1.14 33.25
CA GLN A 373 20.50 -1.83 32.19
C GLN A 373 20.06 -1.40 30.78
N LEU A 374 18.83 -0.87 30.64
CA LEU A 374 18.28 -0.35 29.40
C LEU A 374 18.42 1.17 29.27
N ARG A 375 19.14 1.85 30.17
CA ARG A 375 19.30 3.31 30.20
C ARG A 375 20.73 3.76 29.88
N LYS A 376 21.37 3.14 28.89
CA LYS A 376 22.79 3.41 28.60
C LYS A 376 23.05 4.82 28.07
N THR A 377 22.42 5.17 26.95
CA THR A 377 22.68 6.46 26.29
C THR A 377 21.42 7.05 25.65
N LEU A 378 21.31 8.37 25.61
CA LEU A 378 20.30 9.12 24.87
C LEU A 378 20.97 10.06 23.87
N THR A 379 20.64 9.94 22.59
CA THR A 379 21.07 10.88 21.54
C THR A 379 19.96 11.87 21.22
N TRP A 380 20.22 13.18 21.35
CA TRP A 380 19.24 14.25 21.13
C TRP A 380 19.70 15.27 20.07
N ASN A 381 18.79 16.12 19.58
CA ASN A 381 19.15 17.27 18.73
C ASN A 381 19.75 18.40 19.58
N ARG A 382 20.58 19.29 19.03
CA ARG A 382 21.12 20.49 19.72
C ARG A 382 20.06 21.59 19.88
N GLY A 383 18.97 21.25 20.57
CA GLY A 383 17.90 22.16 20.94
C GLY A 383 18.05 22.69 22.37
N LYS A 384 17.48 23.85 22.65
CA LYS A 384 17.48 24.45 24.00
C LYS A 384 16.66 23.63 25.01
N GLU A 385 15.81 22.73 24.52
CA GLU A 385 14.90 21.90 25.31
C GLU A 385 15.62 20.87 26.17
N LEU A 386 16.90 20.57 25.90
CA LEU A 386 17.71 19.65 26.68
C LEU A 386 18.93 20.33 27.35
N SER A 387 18.88 21.65 27.57
CA SER A 387 20.00 22.37 28.18
C SER A 387 20.35 21.84 29.58
N ALA A 388 19.38 21.34 30.33
CA ALA A 388 19.55 20.72 31.65
C ALA A 388 19.98 19.23 31.61
N HIS A 389 20.58 18.77 30.50
CA HIS A 389 21.01 17.37 30.32
C HIS A 389 21.97 16.82 31.38
N ALA A 390 22.76 17.67 32.06
CA ALA A 390 23.62 17.23 33.16
C ALA A 390 22.80 16.67 34.33
N GLN A 391 21.71 17.34 34.70
CA GLN A 391 20.77 16.85 35.73
C GLN A 391 20.07 15.57 35.27
N PHE A 392 19.65 15.51 34.00
CA PHE A 392 19.07 14.30 33.42
C PHE A 392 20.01 13.09 33.57
N ALA A 393 21.28 13.26 33.23
CA ALA A 393 22.28 12.19 33.29
C ALA A 393 22.52 11.72 34.73
N LEU A 394 22.57 12.65 35.68
CA LEU A 394 22.73 12.36 37.10
C LEU A 394 21.55 11.55 37.66
N GLU A 395 20.31 11.97 37.38
CA GLU A 395 19.12 11.34 37.95
C GLU A 395 18.75 10.01 37.29
N THR A 396 19.07 9.83 36.00
CA THR A 396 18.66 8.63 35.25
C THR A 396 19.78 7.61 35.05
N GLY A 397 21.04 8.00 35.26
CA GLY A 397 22.23 7.23 34.87
C GLY A 397 22.48 7.19 33.35
N THR A 398 21.68 7.91 32.56
CA THR A 398 21.73 7.85 31.09
C THR A 398 22.69 8.91 30.54
N LYS A 399 23.74 8.49 29.82
CA LYS A 399 24.67 9.42 29.17
C LYS A 399 24.00 10.11 27.98
N VAL A 400 24.07 11.44 27.92
CA VAL A 400 23.46 12.23 26.83
C VAL A 400 24.50 12.61 25.79
N PHE A 401 24.14 12.43 24.52
CA PHE A 401 24.93 12.84 23.36
C PHE A 401 24.09 13.73 22.45
N PHE A 402 24.72 14.69 21.79
CA PHE A 402 24.04 15.59 20.87
C PHE A 402 24.46 15.33 19.42
N ALA A 403 23.47 15.21 18.53
CA ALA A 403 23.71 15.15 17.09
C ALA A 403 24.27 16.49 16.58
N ASP A 404 25.06 16.45 15.52
CA ASP A 404 25.64 17.64 14.92
C ASP A 404 24.59 18.51 14.23
N PRO A 405 24.80 19.84 14.18
CA PRO A 405 23.93 20.73 13.42
C PRO A 405 23.79 20.25 11.97
N HIS A 406 22.58 20.35 11.43
CA HIS A 406 22.26 19.95 10.05
C HIS A 406 22.54 18.47 9.70
N SER A 407 22.67 17.59 10.70
CA SER A 407 22.98 16.16 10.49
C SER A 407 21.84 15.22 10.91
N PRO A 408 20.64 15.31 10.30
CA PRO A 408 19.49 14.48 10.67
C PRO A 408 19.74 12.96 10.49
N TRP A 409 20.64 12.57 9.59
CA TRP A 409 21.01 11.17 9.35
C TRP A 409 21.67 10.48 10.55
N GLN A 410 22.16 11.24 11.54
CA GLN A 410 22.69 10.70 12.79
C GLN A 410 21.59 10.17 13.74
N ARG A 411 20.31 10.47 13.46
CA ARG A 411 19.12 9.96 14.18
C ARG A 411 18.09 9.32 13.23
N PRO A 412 18.49 8.34 12.43
CA PRO A 412 17.66 7.81 11.34
C PRO A 412 16.47 7.00 11.87
N THR A 413 16.58 6.46 13.09
CA THR A 413 15.50 5.70 13.71
C THR A 413 14.36 6.63 14.06
N ASN A 414 14.70 7.75 14.71
CA ASN A 414 13.71 8.69 15.17
C ASN A 414 13.01 9.41 14.00
N GLU A 415 13.74 9.79 12.95
CA GLU A 415 13.12 10.41 11.77
C GLU A 415 12.04 9.51 11.14
N ASN A 416 12.34 8.22 10.97
CA ASN A 416 11.37 7.26 10.44
C ASN A 416 10.19 7.06 11.41
N THR A 417 10.43 6.95 12.72
CA THR A 417 9.37 6.82 13.73
C THR A 417 8.49 8.06 13.79
N ASN A 418 9.05 9.25 13.74
CA ASN A 418 8.31 10.51 13.66
C ASN A 418 7.46 10.56 12.39
N GLY A 419 7.99 10.10 11.25
CA GLY A 419 7.22 9.91 10.03
C GLY A 419 6.00 8.98 10.21
N LEU A 420 6.12 7.94 11.04
CA LEU A 420 5.00 7.05 11.38
C LEU A 420 4.01 7.72 12.33
N LEU A 421 4.49 8.39 13.38
CA LEU A 421 3.68 9.12 14.35
C LEU A 421 2.84 10.23 13.71
N ARG A 422 3.30 10.82 12.59
CA ARG A 422 2.50 11.75 11.78
C ARG A 422 1.23 11.11 11.16
N GLN A 423 0.99 9.80 11.30
CA GLN A 423 -0.31 9.18 11.01
C GLN A 423 -1.35 9.54 12.10
N TYR A 424 -0.93 9.62 13.36
CA TYR A 424 -1.75 9.95 14.53
C TYR A 424 -1.72 11.44 14.87
N PHE A 425 -0.57 12.09 14.64
CA PHE A 425 -0.31 13.50 14.96
C PHE A 425 0.11 14.28 13.71
N PRO A 426 -0.80 14.55 12.76
CA PRO A 426 -0.50 15.28 11.53
C PRO A 426 0.18 16.63 11.79
N LYS A 427 0.92 17.16 10.81
CA LYS A 427 1.44 18.53 10.92
C LYS A 427 0.27 19.50 10.91
N GLY A 428 0.34 20.62 11.64
CA GLY A 428 -0.74 21.62 11.61
C GLY A 428 -1.94 21.31 12.52
N THR A 429 -1.79 20.38 13.46
CA THR A 429 -2.79 20.11 14.52
C THR A 429 -2.23 20.48 15.89
N ASP A 430 -3.11 20.84 16.84
CA ASP A 430 -2.70 21.07 18.22
C ASP A 430 -2.54 19.72 18.94
N LEU A 431 -1.36 19.50 19.53
CA LEU A 431 -0.99 18.27 20.23
C LEU A 431 -1.33 18.32 21.72
N SER A 432 -1.61 19.50 22.28
CA SER A 432 -1.99 19.66 23.69
C SER A 432 -3.37 19.06 24.01
N ARG A 433 -4.15 18.73 22.98
CA ARG A 433 -5.45 18.07 23.09
C ARG A 433 -5.38 16.62 23.58
N TRP A 434 -4.18 16.01 23.56
CA TRP A 434 -3.99 14.59 23.83
C TRP A 434 -3.42 14.37 25.22
N SER A 435 -4.07 13.51 26.00
CA SER A 435 -3.61 13.15 27.34
C SER A 435 -2.40 12.22 27.32
N ALA A 436 -1.72 12.09 28.45
CA ALA A 436 -0.64 11.10 28.61
C ALA A 436 -1.12 9.66 28.33
N GLU A 437 -2.39 9.33 28.61
CA GLU A 437 -2.96 8.02 28.32
C GLU A 437 -3.19 7.79 26.83
N ASP A 438 -3.66 8.81 26.11
CA ASP A 438 -3.84 8.74 24.66
C ASP A 438 -2.48 8.52 23.97
N LEU A 439 -1.44 9.21 24.43
CA LEU A 439 -0.08 9.02 23.94
C LEU A 439 0.43 7.61 24.22
N LYS A 440 0.18 7.06 25.42
CA LYS A 440 0.51 5.65 25.73
C LYS A 440 -0.22 4.67 24.83
N ALA A 441 -1.50 4.89 24.53
CA ALA A 441 -2.28 4.04 23.64
C ALA A 441 -1.74 4.06 22.19
N VAL A 442 -1.36 5.24 21.69
CA VAL A 442 -0.72 5.38 20.37
C VAL A 442 0.66 4.70 20.35
N ALA A 443 1.47 4.90 21.40
CA ALA A 443 2.76 4.23 21.53
C ALA A 443 2.62 2.71 21.55
N LEU A 444 1.67 2.17 22.33
CA LEU A 444 1.33 0.75 22.37
C LEU A 444 0.94 0.22 20.99
N THR A 445 0.06 0.93 20.28
CA THR A 445 -0.36 0.57 18.92
C THR A 445 0.83 0.55 17.97
N LEU A 446 1.72 1.55 18.05
CA LEU A 446 2.90 1.65 17.20
C LEU A 446 3.95 0.59 17.52
N ASN A 447 4.10 0.22 18.81
CA ASN A 447 5.01 -0.82 19.26
C ASN A 447 4.49 -2.23 18.95
N ASN A 448 3.19 -2.40 18.74
CA ASN A 448 2.61 -3.65 18.23
C ASN A 448 2.51 -3.68 16.70
N ARG A 449 3.12 -2.73 15.99
CA ARG A 449 3.15 -2.70 14.52
C ARG A 449 4.46 -3.32 14.01
N PRO A 450 4.40 -4.40 13.19
CA PRO A 450 5.58 -5.17 12.81
C PRO A 450 6.56 -4.35 11.97
N ARG A 451 7.86 -4.61 12.09
CA ARG A 451 8.91 -3.89 11.36
C ARG A 451 9.69 -4.85 10.47
N LYS A 452 9.86 -4.45 9.20
CA LYS A 452 10.72 -5.19 8.25
C LYS A 452 12.16 -5.35 8.75
N SER A 453 12.69 -4.33 9.45
CA SER A 453 14.03 -4.36 10.05
C SER A 453 14.17 -5.32 11.24
N LEU A 454 13.06 -5.83 11.76
CA LEU A 454 13.02 -6.79 12.88
C LEU A 454 12.46 -8.14 12.40
N ASP A 455 12.65 -8.44 11.11
CA ASP A 455 12.09 -9.63 10.46
C ASP A 455 10.59 -9.83 10.73
N TRP A 456 9.83 -8.72 10.67
CA TRP A 456 8.37 -8.69 10.89
C TRP A 456 7.91 -9.01 12.31
N LYS A 457 8.83 -9.10 13.29
CA LYS A 457 8.50 -8.93 14.70
C LYS A 457 8.06 -7.49 14.98
N THR A 458 7.29 -7.33 16.05
CA THR A 458 6.89 -6.03 16.57
C THR A 458 7.96 -5.49 17.54
N PRO A 459 8.10 -4.16 17.64
CA PRO A 459 8.96 -3.56 18.66
C PRO A 459 8.66 -4.04 20.08
N ALA A 460 7.39 -4.27 20.40
CA ALA A 460 6.97 -4.80 21.70
C ALA A 460 7.52 -6.21 21.95
N GLU A 461 7.47 -7.11 20.97
CA GLU A 461 8.04 -8.46 21.08
C GLU A 461 9.55 -8.41 21.33
N VAL A 462 10.29 -7.65 20.51
CA VAL A 462 11.75 -7.55 20.64
C VAL A 462 12.15 -6.89 21.95
N PHE A 463 11.40 -5.88 22.40
CA PHE A 463 11.66 -5.23 23.68
C PHE A 463 11.34 -6.14 24.87
N ASN A 464 10.27 -6.95 24.78
CA ASN A 464 9.95 -7.92 25.81
C ASN A 464 11.01 -9.04 25.90
N GLU A 465 11.52 -9.52 24.76
CA GLU A 465 12.67 -10.46 24.73
C GLU A 465 13.88 -9.87 25.46
N GLN A 466 14.19 -8.57 25.25
CA GLN A 466 15.27 -7.89 25.96
C GLN A 466 15.02 -7.82 27.47
N LEU A 467 13.80 -7.50 27.90
CA LEU A 467 13.43 -7.45 29.32
C LEU A 467 13.57 -8.83 29.99
N GLN A 468 13.15 -9.89 29.31
CA GLN A 468 13.26 -11.26 29.82
C GLN A 468 14.72 -11.69 29.97
N LEU A 469 15.59 -11.36 29.00
CA LEU A 469 17.03 -11.65 29.08
C LEU A 469 17.72 -10.94 30.24
N LEU A 470 17.22 -9.77 30.66
CA LEU A 470 17.74 -9.05 31.83
C LEU A 470 17.27 -9.63 33.16
N GLN A 471 16.14 -10.35 33.16
CA GLN A 471 15.57 -10.98 34.35
C GLN A 471 16.13 -12.40 34.60
N GLN A 472 16.73 -13.03 33.59
CA GLN A 472 17.42 -14.30 33.78
C GLN A 472 18.78 -14.04 34.46
N PRO A 473 18.98 -14.48 35.72
CA PRO A 473 20.31 -14.42 36.33
C PRO A 473 21.27 -15.25 35.47
N GLY A 474 22.48 -14.73 35.25
CA GLY A 474 23.49 -15.41 34.43
C GLY A 474 23.65 -16.85 34.87
N VAL A 475 23.16 -17.79 34.05
CA VAL A 475 23.50 -19.20 34.19
C VAL A 475 24.96 -19.28 33.78
N ALA A 476 25.85 -19.27 34.76
CA ALA A 476 27.21 -19.72 34.55
C ALA A 476 27.11 -21.16 34.06
N THR A 477 27.34 -21.37 32.77
CA THR A 477 27.71 -22.69 32.25
C THR A 477 29.10 -22.99 32.81
N THR A 478 29.14 -23.75 33.90
CA THR A 478 30.33 -24.50 34.30
C THR A 478 30.48 -25.67 33.32
N ASP A 479 31.43 -25.54 32.39
CA ASP A 479 32.11 -26.70 31.78
C ASP A 479 33.30 -27.10 32.66
#